data_AF-A0A803PQC4-F1
#
_entry.id   AF-A0A803PQC4-F1
#
_cell.length_a   1.000
_cell.length_b   1.000
_cell.length_c   1.000
_cell.angle_alpha   90.00
_cell.angle_beta   90.00
_cell.angle_gamma   90.00
#
_symmetry.space_group_name_H-M   'P 1'
#
loop_
_entity.id
_entity.type
_entity.pdbx_description
1 polymer ?
#
loop_
_entity_poly.entity_id
_entity_poly.type
_entity_poly.pdbx_seq_one_letter_code
_entity_poly.pdbx_strand_id
1 'polypeptide(L)'
;MEIITGKAPIDHHHESQPYLVEWLKSMVATERSGDVLDPTLVELPCSIELKRILLIALRCVDVDEEHRPNMGDVIHMLQPRDLLLQLNR
;
A
#
# COMPACT_ATOMS: atom_id res chain seq x y z
N MET A 1 3.22 -3.76 -2.99
CA MET A 1 1.81 -3.71 -3.45
C MET A 1 1.29 -5.10 -3.72
N GLU A 2 2.04 -5.94 -4.43
CA GLU A 2 1.68 -7.34 -4.73
C GLU A 2 1.29 -8.13 -3.47
N ILE A 3 2.03 -7.97 -2.37
CA ILE A 3 1.72 -8.63 -1.08
C ILE A 3 0.33 -8.26 -0.54
N ILE A 4 -0.13 -7.03 -0.77
CA ILE A 4 -1.43 -6.55 -0.26
C ILE A 4 -2.56 -7.13 -1.11
N THR A 5 -2.33 -7.24 -2.42
CA THR A 5 -3.38 -7.44 -3.42
C THR A 5 -3.44 -8.84 -4.02
N GLY A 6 -2.37 -9.63 -3.85
CA GLY A 6 -2.20 -10.92 -4.52
C GLY A 6 -2.02 -10.80 -6.04
N LYS A 7 -1.87 -9.59 -6.58
CA LYS A 7 -1.76 -9.32 -8.02
C LYS A 7 -0.31 -9.16 -8.45
N ALA A 8 -0.01 -9.58 -9.68
CA ALA A 8 1.25 -9.29 -10.36
C ALA A 8 1.42 -7.77 -10.61
N PRO A 9 2.66 -7.27 -10.76
CA PRO A 9 2.90 -5.84 -10.96
C PRO A 9 2.43 -5.35 -12.33
N ILE A 10 2.37 -6.27 -13.31
CA ILE A 10 1.80 -6.08 -14.62
C ILE A 10 0.81 -7.22 -14.87
N ASP A 11 -0.45 -6.89 -15.14
CA ASP A 11 -1.48 -7.82 -15.58
C ASP A 11 -1.61 -7.75 -17.11
N HIS A 12 -1.08 -8.77 -17.79
CA HIS A 12 -1.10 -8.86 -19.25
C HIS A 12 -2.49 -9.21 -19.83
N HIS A 13 -3.46 -9.55 -18.97
CA HIS A 13 -4.82 -9.87 -19.40
C HIS A 13 -5.75 -8.66 -19.33
N HIS A 14 -5.27 -7.54 -18.76
CA HIS A 14 -6.06 -6.34 -18.56
C HIS A 14 -5.55 -5.18 -19.43
N GLU A 15 -6.10 -5.07 -20.65
CA GLU A 15 -5.60 -4.18 -21.70
C GLU A 15 -5.67 -2.68 -21.33
N SER A 16 -6.65 -2.26 -20.53
CA SER A 16 -6.89 -0.85 -20.21
C SER A 16 -6.05 -0.34 -19.04
N GLN A 17 -5.72 -1.20 -18.08
CA GLN A 17 -4.96 -0.84 -16.88
C GLN A 17 -4.09 -2.00 -16.43
N PRO A 18 -2.99 -2.27 -17.16
CA PRO A 18 -2.13 -3.41 -16.88
C PRO A 18 -1.23 -3.18 -15.66
N TYR A 19 -0.93 -1.92 -15.30
CA TYR A 19 0.00 -1.62 -14.21
C TYR A 19 -0.69 -1.57 -12.84
N LEU A 20 -0.17 -2.36 -11.90
CA LEU A 20 -0.72 -2.45 -10.54
C LEU A 20 -0.74 -1.10 -9.82
N VAL A 21 0.26 -0.25 -10.04
CA VAL A 21 0.35 1.07 -9.41
C VAL A 21 -0.82 1.96 -9.82
N GLU A 22 -1.13 2.02 -11.11
CA GLU A 22 -2.21 2.87 -11.64
C GLU A 22 -3.59 2.35 -11.21
N TRP A 23 -3.76 1.02 -11.21
CA TRP A 23 -4.95 0.39 -10.66
C TRP A 23 -5.13 0.72 -9.18
N LEU A 24 -4.08 0.58 -8.37
CA LEU A 24 -4.17 0.85 -6.94
C LEU A 24 -4.48 2.32 -6.65
N LYS A 25 -3.89 3.26 -7.40
CA LYS A 25 -4.23 4.69 -7.34
C LYS A 25 -5.72 4.91 -7.60
N SER A 26 -6.28 4.26 -8.64
CA SER A 26 -7.72 4.36 -8.94
C SER A 26 -8.60 3.80 -7.82
N MET A 27 -8.22 2.67 -7.22
CA MET A 27 -8.97 2.09 -6.10
C MET A 27 -8.97 2.99 -4.86
N VAL A 28 -7.84 3.66 -4.59
CA VAL A 28 -7.75 4.63 -3.48
C VAL A 28 -8.53 5.90 -3.80
N ALA A 29 -8.42 6.44 -5.01
CA ALA A 29 -9.13 7.65 -5.45
C ALA A 29 -10.66 7.47 -5.50
N THR A 30 -11.15 6.25 -5.71
CA THR A 30 -12.58 5.91 -5.72
C THR A 30 -13.11 5.44 -4.36
N GLU A 31 -12.32 5.60 -3.29
CA GLU A 31 -12.64 5.16 -1.92
C GLU A 31 -12.88 3.64 -1.76
N ARG A 32 -12.42 2.83 -2.72
CA ARG A 32 -12.56 1.38 -2.75
C ARG A 32 -11.37 0.64 -2.16
N SER A 33 -10.73 1.22 -1.15
CA SER A 33 -9.52 0.64 -0.55
C SER A 33 -9.74 -0.73 0.10
N GLY A 34 -10.96 -1.10 0.48
CA GLY A 34 -11.26 -2.43 1.03
C GLY A 34 -11.21 -3.55 -0.02
N ASP A 35 -11.49 -3.21 -1.28
CA ASP A 35 -11.57 -4.18 -2.39
C ASP A 35 -10.18 -4.56 -2.93
N VAL A 36 -9.12 -3.95 -2.40
CA VAL A 36 -7.76 -4.18 -2.89
C VAL A 36 -7.11 -5.41 -2.28
N LEU A 37 -7.65 -5.95 -1.19
CA LEU A 37 -7.06 -7.04 -0.44
C LEU A 37 -7.03 -8.34 -1.26
N ASP A 38 -5.94 -9.07 -1.10
CA ASP A 38 -5.84 -10.43 -1.61
C ASP A 38 -6.97 -11.30 -1.00
N PRO A 39 -7.81 -11.94 -1.84
CA PRO A 39 -8.92 -12.79 -1.37
C PRO A 39 -8.46 -14.05 -0.62
N THR A 40 -7.17 -14.40 -0.69
CA THR A 40 -6.59 -15.55 0.01
C THR A 40 -6.14 -15.24 1.44
N LEU A 41 -6.22 -13.98 1.88
CA LEU A 41 -5.88 -13.59 3.25
C LEU A 41 -6.83 -14.24 4.26
N VAL A 42 -6.26 -14.98 5.21
CA VAL A 42 -7.00 -15.65 6.30
C VAL A 42 -7.51 -14.64 7.34
N GLU A 43 -6.74 -13.58 7.58
CA GLU A 43 -7.07 -12.51 8.53
C GLU A 43 -7.04 -11.17 7.81
N LEU A 44 -8.17 -10.44 7.84
CA LEU A 44 -8.28 -9.14 7.19
C LEU A 44 -7.77 -8.04 8.14
N PRO A 45 -6.90 -7.14 7.66
CA PRO A 45 -6.47 -6.01 8.47
C PRO A 45 -7.64 -5.06 8.75
N CYS A 46 -7.56 -4.33 9.86
CA CYS A 46 -8.50 -3.25 10.11
C CYS A 46 -8.34 -2.13 9.05
N SER A 47 -9.42 -1.39 8.78
CA SER A 47 -9.43 -0.36 7.73
C SER A 47 -8.33 0.71 7.90
N ILE A 48 -7.98 1.04 9.16
CA ILE A 48 -6.95 2.04 9.47
C ILE A 48 -5.56 1.56 9.03
N GLU A 49 -5.18 0.33 9.40
CA GLU A 49 -3.89 -0.23 9.02
C GLU A 49 -3.80 -0.46 7.52
N LEU A 50 -4.89 -0.93 6.89
CA LEU A 50 -4.93 -1.07 5.44
C LEU A 50 -4.68 0.27 4.72
N LYS A 51 -5.44 1.31 5.10
CA LYS A 51 -5.27 2.66 4.51
C LYS A 51 -3.85 3.17 4.72
N ARG A 52 -3.28 2.96 5.90
CA ARG A 52 -1.90 3.36 6.22
C ARG A 52 -0.89 2.66 5.29
N ILE A 53 -0.96 1.34 5.17
CA ILE A 53 -0.04 0.55 4.35
C ILE A 53 -0.17 0.93 2.87
N LEU A 54 -1.40 1.16 2.38
CA LEU A 54 -1.64 1.62 1.01
C LEU A 54 -0.99 2.99 0.74
N LEU A 55 -1.12 3.94 1.66
CA LEU A 55 -0.49 5.26 1.53
C LEU A 55 1.04 5.18 1.56
N ILE A 56 1.62 4.30 2.40
CA ILE A 56 3.06 4.05 2.42
C ILE A 56 3.51 3.49 1.06
N ALA A 57 2.81 2.48 0.55
CA ALA A 57 3.11 1.86 -0.73
C ALA A 57 3.04 2.88 -1.88
N LEU A 58 2.03 3.75 -1.89
CA LEU A 58 1.88 4.79 -2.92
C LEU A 58 2.98 5.85 -2.85
N ARG A 59 3.43 6.26 -1.65
CA ARG A 59 4.59 7.16 -1.50
C ARG A 59 5.89 6.57 -2.03
N CYS A 60 6.10 5.26 -1.87
CA CYS A 60 7.31 4.59 -2.36
C CYS A 60 7.43 4.62 -3.90
N VAL A 61 6.31 4.84 -4.59
CA VAL A 61 6.24 4.89 -6.07
C VAL A 61 5.73 6.25 -6.56
N ASP A 62 5.94 7.30 -5.76
CA ASP A 62 5.65 8.65 -6.20
C ASP A 62 6.42 8.96 -7.49
N VAL A 63 5.80 9.76 -8.35
CA VAL A 63 6.39 10.17 -9.64
C VAL A 63 7.56 11.12 -9.39
N ASP A 64 7.46 11.94 -8.34
CA ASP A 64 8.54 12.80 -7.90
C ASP A 64 9.46 12.03 -6.95
N GLU A 65 10.75 11.97 -7.30
CA GLU A 65 11.75 11.28 -6.53
C GLU A 65 11.90 11.84 -5.12
N GLU A 66 11.77 13.15 -4.94
CA GLU A 66 11.93 13.84 -3.65
C GLU A 66 10.81 13.50 -2.67
N HIS A 67 9.66 13.01 -3.16
CA HIS A 67 8.56 12.54 -2.32
C HIS A 67 8.70 11.08 -1.90
N ARG A 68 9.64 10.33 -2.50
CA ARG A 68 9.84 8.93 -2.16
C ARG A 68 10.60 8.81 -0.84
N PRO A 69 10.04 8.10 0.16
CA PRO A 69 10.72 7.89 1.43
C PRO A 69 11.97 7.01 1.23
N ASN A 70 13.00 7.24 2.03
CA ASN A 70 14.10 6.29 2.11
C ASN A 70 13.66 5.02 2.87
N MET A 71 14.42 3.93 2.76
CA MET A 71 14.03 2.66 3.41
C MET A 71 13.95 2.74 4.94
N GLY A 72 14.73 3.62 5.59
CA GLY A 72 14.64 3.86 7.03
C GLY A 72 13.31 4.51 7.41
N ASP A 73 12.86 5.49 6.63
CA ASP A 73 11.54 6.11 6.79
C ASP A 73 10.44 5.07 6.60
N VAL A 74 10.53 4.22 5.56
CA VAL A 74 9.55 3.15 5.30
C VAL A 74 9.42 2.20 6.48
N ILE A 75 10.55 1.77 7.08
CA ILE A 75 10.54 0.91 8.27
C ILE A 75 9.82 1.61 9.42
N HIS A 76 10.17 2.85 9.71
CA HIS A 76 9.52 3.63 10.78
C HIS A 76 8.01 3.83 10.51
N MET A 77 7.64 4.12 9.26
CA MET A 77 6.25 4.26 8.83
C MET A 77 5.45 2.95 8.96
N LEU A 78 6.09 1.77 8.91
CA LEU A 78 5.44 0.47 9.08
C LEU A 78 5.36 0.01 10.55
N GLN A 79 6.09 0.65 11.48
CA GLN A 79 6.05 0.24 12.89
C GLN A 79 4.64 0.39 13.48
N PRO A 80 4.17 -0.57 14.31
CA PRO A 80 2.91 -0.43 15.03
C PRO A 80 2.90 0.87 15.85
N ARG A 81 1.76 1.56 15.91
CA ARG A 81 1.64 2.82 16.68
C ARG A 81 2.06 2.66 18.14
N ASP A 82 1.87 1.47 18.71
CA ASP A 82 2.27 1.16 20.09
C ASP A 82 3.79 1.09 20.27
N LEU A 83 4.56 0.70 19.24
CA LEU A 83 6.03 0.74 19.28
C LEU A 83 6.57 2.16 19.13
N LEU A 84 5.92 3.01 18.34
CA LEU A 84 6.30 4.42 18.18
C LEU A 84 6.17 5.22 19.50
N LEU A 85 5.23 4.83 20.36
CA LEU A 85 5.10 5.41 21.70
C LEU A 85 6.19 4.92 22.67
N GLN A 86 6.75 3.72 22.45
CA GLN A 86 7.82 3.17 23.28
C GLN A 86 9.21 3.69 22.90
N LEU A 87 9.43 4.07 21.63
CA LEU A 87 10.70 4.66 21.15
C LEU A 87 10.84 6.16 21.45
N ASN A 88 9.76 6.81 21.90
CA ASN A 88 9.74 8.23 22.30
C ASN A 88 9.78 8.41 23.83
N ARG A 89 10.28 7.40 24.57
CA ARG A 89 10.39 7.39 26.03
C ARG A 89 11.81 7.00 26.44
#